data_AF-A0A1C5ZHA3-F1
#
_entry.id   AF-A0A1C5ZHA3-F1
#
_cell.length_a   1.000
_cell.length_b   1.000
_cell.length_c   1.000
_cell.angle_alpha   90.00
_cell.angle_beta   90.00
_cell.angle_gamma   90.00
#
_symmetry.space_group_name_H-M   'P 1'
#
loop_
_entity.id
_entity.type
_entity.pdbx_description
1 polymer ?
#
loop_
_entity_poly.entity_id
_entity_poly.type
_entity_poly.pdbx_seq_one_letter_code
_entity_poly.pdbx_strand_id
1 'polypeptide(L)'
;MISCQEYAYLEWKRKVKEALRKKNISLAQELLQKKEALDGAVNATLQEQFYRYIQGILKGTYADISDLEEAIRLTHPEFSGKIEEEDLFSIQELNLLLFYAKCKMQRDTEQGRELLEALLLYIQEHITDIQAKNQIFPRAVSIYCQEVKEKQFSEKRYFLCKEALENSVQNQSFEYAVSILEDLEKDSRYFGKNADCYQVWKNALKEIYQEVEVETT
;
A
#
# COMPACT_ATOMS: atom_id res chain seq x y z
N MET A 1 -19.09 20.40 -10.38
CA MET A 1 -18.02 21.41 -10.49
C MET A 1 -17.38 21.49 -9.11
N ILE A 2 -16.08 21.22 -8.98
CA ILE A 2 -15.40 21.27 -7.67
C ILE A 2 -15.22 22.74 -7.26
N SER A 3 -15.37 23.04 -5.98
CA SER A 3 -15.10 24.36 -5.43
C SER A 3 -13.59 24.66 -5.42
N CYS A 4 -13.23 25.94 -5.32
CA CYS A 4 -11.82 26.35 -5.19
C CYS A 4 -11.15 25.75 -3.95
N GLN A 5 -11.91 25.56 -2.87
CA GLN A 5 -11.41 24.94 -1.63
C GLN A 5 -11.16 23.44 -1.80
N GLU A 6 -12.07 22.73 -2.46
CA GLU A 6 -11.89 21.31 -2.81
C GLU A 6 -10.68 21.11 -3.74
N TYR A 7 -10.52 21.97 -4.74
CA TYR A 7 -9.37 21.92 -5.64
C TYR A 7 -8.05 22.14 -4.87
N ALA A 8 -7.97 23.17 -4.02
CA ALA A 8 -6.79 23.45 -3.22
C ALA A 8 -6.41 22.28 -2.31
N TYR A 9 -7.41 21.65 -1.68
CA TYR A 9 -7.20 20.45 -0.85
C TYR A 9 -6.65 19.27 -1.67
N LEU A 10 -7.21 18.98 -2.84
CA LEU A 10 -6.73 17.90 -3.71
C LEU A 10 -5.31 18.16 -4.22
N GLU A 11 -5.01 19.41 -4.59
CA GLU A 11 -3.67 19.81 -5.01
C GLU A 11 -2.65 19.66 -3.88
N TRP A 12 -3.02 20.05 -2.67
CA TRP A 12 -2.20 19.86 -1.46
C TRP A 12 -1.92 18.36 -1.20
N LYS A 13 -2.95 17.50 -1.18
CA LYS A 13 -2.76 16.04 -1.03
C LYS A 13 -1.79 15.48 -2.07
N ARG A 14 -1.91 15.93 -3.33
CA ARG A 14 -1.04 15.52 -4.43
C ARG A 14 0.41 15.91 -4.17
N LYS A 15 0.67 17.17 -3.79
CA LYS A 15 2.01 17.67 -3.46
C LYS A 15 2.65 16.90 -2.31
N VAL A 16 1.88 16.60 -1.26
CA VAL A 16 2.36 15.79 -0.11
C VAL A 16 2.74 14.37 -0.57
N LYS A 17 1.86 13.69 -1.32
CA LYS A 17 2.15 12.34 -1.84
C LYS A 17 3.36 12.32 -2.79
N GLU A 18 3.52 13.34 -3.62
CA GLU A 18 4.66 13.45 -4.53
C GLU A 18 5.98 13.68 -3.77
N ALA A 19 5.97 14.52 -2.73
CA ALA A 19 7.12 14.71 -1.85
C ALA A 19 7.54 13.39 -1.19
N LEU A 20 6.58 12.60 -0.68
CA LEU A 20 6.84 11.27 -0.14
C LEU A 20 7.40 10.30 -1.19
N ARG A 21 6.83 10.27 -2.40
CA ARG A 21 7.32 9.42 -3.50
C ARG A 21 8.77 9.75 -3.87
N LYS A 22 9.12 11.04 -3.89
CA LYS A 22 10.49 11.54 -4.13
C LYS A 22 11.40 11.43 -2.90
N LYS A 23 10.92 10.83 -1.80
CA LYS A 23 11.63 10.71 -0.51
C LYS A 23 12.07 12.06 0.08
N ASN A 24 11.41 13.15 -0.29
CA ASN A 24 11.69 14.49 0.23
C ASN A 24 10.89 14.72 1.53
N ILE A 25 11.42 14.17 2.62
CA ILE A 25 10.77 14.19 3.95
C ILE A 25 10.61 15.62 4.48
N SER A 26 11.62 16.47 4.29
CA SER A 26 11.58 17.88 4.73
C SER A 26 10.42 18.64 4.08
N LEU A 27 10.25 18.50 2.75
CA LEU A 27 9.14 19.13 2.03
C LEU A 27 7.78 18.57 2.48
N ALA A 28 7.67 17.27 2.71
CA ALA A 28 6.43 16.66 3.20
C ALA A 28 6.05 17.19 4.59
N GLN A 29 7.03 17.38 5.49
CA GLN A 29 6.83 18.01 6.80
C GLN A 29 6.39 19.47 6.67
N GLU A 30 7.05 20.26 5.81
CA GLU A 30 6.69 21.66 5.57
C GLU A 30 5.25 21.78 5.05
N LEU A 31 4.86 20.92 4.10
CA LEU A 31 3.51 20.93 3.51
C LEU A 31 2.42 20.58 4.53
N LEU A 32 2.70 19.72 5.52
CA LEU A 32 1.75 19.40 6.59
C LEU A 32 1.54 20.55 7.59
N GLN A 33 2.50 21.48 7.70
CA GLN A 33 2.37 22.66 8.57
C GLN A 33 1.55 23.79 7.92
N LYS A 34 1.19 23.68 6.64
CA LYS A 34 0.44 24.73 5.91
C LYS A 34 -1.05 24.69 6.25
N LYS A 35 -1.65 25.89 6.25
CA LYS A 35 -3.04 26.16 6.65
C LYS A 35 -4.09 25.31 5.91
N GLU A 36 -3.81 24.85 4.70
CA GLU A 36 -4.70 23.98 3.90
C GLU A 36 -4.92 22.60 4.53
N ALA A 37 -3.98 22.13 5.36
CA ALA A 37 -4.12 20.90 6.14
C ALA A 37 -5.05 21.06 7.36
N LEU A 38 -5.32 22.31 7.78
CA LEU A 38 -5.92 22.66 9.07
C LEU A 38 -7.31 23.33 8.95
N ASP A 39 -7.75 23.68 7.75
CA ASP A 39 -8.94 24.55 7.57
C ASP A 39 -10.28 23.78 7.53
N GLY A 40 -10.29 22.45 7.58
CA GLY A 40 -11.52 21.62 7.75
C GLY A 40 -12.60 21.78 6.68
N ALA A 41 -12.41 22.66 5.69
CA ALA A 41 -13.49 23.28 4.92
C ALA A 41 -14.14 22.36 3.88
N VAL A 42 -13.51 21.23 3.54
CA VAL A 42 -14.03 20.28 2.54
C VAL A 42 -14.69 19.09 3.23
N ASN A 43 -13.98 18.45 4.17
CA ASN A 43 -14.50 17.39 5.04
C ASN A 43 -13.49 17.20 6.18
N ALA A 44 -13.82 17.73 7.36
CA ALA A 44 -12.90 17.72 8.50
C ALA A 44 -12.38 16.31 8.86
N THR A 45 -13.25 15.30 8.83
CA THR A 45 -12.90 13.91 9.14
C THR A 45 -11.89 13.32 8.15
N LEU A 46 -12.13 13.45 6.84
CA LEU A 46 -11.23 12.91 5.81
C LEU A 46 -9.92 13.70 5.70
N GLN A 47 -9.95 15.00 6.00
CA GLN A 47 -8.76 15.82 6.10
C GLN A 47 -7.87 15.38 7.26
N GLU A 48 -8.47 15.21 8.44
CA GLU A 48 -7.79 14.77 9.65
C GLU A 48 -7.24 13.33 9.50
N GLN A 49 -8.02 12.41 8.91
CA GLN A 49 -7.55 11.06 8.61
C GLN A 49 -6.30 11.09 7.72
N PHE A 50 -6.33 11.90 6.65
CA PHE A 50 -5.17 12.01 5.77
C PHE A 50 -3.98 12.65 6.49
N TYR A 51 -4.19 13.72 7.26
CA TYR A 51 -3.13 14.36 8.05
C TYR A 51 -2.43 13.35 8.96
N ARG A 52 -3.21 12.60 9.75
CA ARG A 52 -2.69 11.58 10.67
C ARG A 52 -2.00 10.42 9.95
N TYR A 53 -2.54 9.99 8.82
CA TYR A 53 -1.88 8.99 7.99
C TYR A 53 -0.48 9.45 7.55
N ILE A 54 -0.35 10.69 7.04
CA ILE A 54 0.95 11.22 6.62
C ILE A 54 1.87 11.44 7.83
N GLN A 55 1.36 11.90 8.97
CA GLN A 55 2.13 11.98 10.22
C GLN A 55 2.70 10.62 10.62
N GLY A 56 1.88 9.56 10.61
CA GLY A 56 2.32 8.19 10.86
C GLY A 56 3.43 7.73 9.90
N ILE A 57 3.32 8.07 8.61
CA ILE A 57 4.38 7.79 7.63
C ILE A 57 5.67 8.53 7.97
N LEU A 58 5.59 9.85 8.25
CA LEU A 58 6.77 10.70 8.47
C LEU A 58 7.48 10.45 9.78
N LYS A 59 6.72 10.13 10.84
CA LYS A 59 7.30 9.69 12.11
C LYS A 59 8.03 8.35 11.94
N GLY A 60 7.79 7.64 10.84
CA GLY A 60 8.42 6.35 10.53
C GLY A 60 8.12 5.31 11.61
N THR A 61 6.99 5.45 12.29
CA THR A 61 6.82 4.89 13.61
C THR A 61 6.51 3.41 13.57
N TYR A 62 7.58 2.63 13.66
CA TYR A 62 7.52 1.29 14.25
C TYR A 62 7.29 1.36 15.77
N ALA A 63 7.63 2.49 16.42
CA ALA A 63 7.54 2.67 17.87
C ALA A 63 6.20 3.25 18.38
N ASP A 64 5.46 4.00 17.56
CA ASP A 64 4.20 4.66 17.94
C ASP A 64 3.20 4.72 16.78
N ILE A 65 2.26 3.78 16.75
CA ILE A 65 1.26 3.67 15.69
C ILE A 65 -0.05 4.39 16.02
N SER A 66 -0.09 5.19 17.09
CA SER A 66 -1.30 5.86 17.58
C SER A 66 -1.96 6.76 16.54
N ASP A 67 -1.19 7.54 15.78
CA ASP A 67 -1.74 8.36 14.69
C ASP A 67 -2.45 7.52 13.63
N LEU A 68 -1.93 6.32 13.33
CA LEU A 68 -2.55 5.42 12.36
C LEU A 68 -3.83 4.82 12.91
N GLU A 69 -3.86 4.44 14.18
CA GLU A 69 -5.07 3.94 14.85
C GLU A 69 -6.15 5.01 14.91
N GLU A 70 -5.77 6.24 15.26
CA GLU A 70 -6.70 7.37 15.28
C GLU A 70 -7.18 7.71 13.86
N ALA A 71 -6.31 7.64 12.85
CA ALA A 71 -6.70 7.81 11.45
C ALA A 71 -7.76 6.79 11.01
N ILE A 72 -7.62 5.51 11.41
CA ILE A 72 -8.61 4.47 11.10
C ILE A 72 -9.93 4.75 11.84
N ARG A 73 -9.85 5.04 13.15
CA ARG A 73 -11.03 5.29 14.01
C ARG A 73 -11.86 6.50 13.62
N LEU A 74 -11.30 7.46 12.88
CA LEU A 74 -12.07 8.59 12.33
C LEU A 74 -13.17 8.14 11.36
N THR A 75 -13.00 7.00 10.70
CA THR A 75 -13.98 6.41 9.77
C THR A 75 -14.56 5.08 10.26
N HIS A 76 -13.84 4.38 11.13
CA HIS A 76 -14.21 3.08 11.69
C HIS A 76 -14.04 3.11 13.21
N PRO A 77 -14.94 3.78 13.97
CA PRO A 77 -14.74 4.06 15.41
C PRO A 77 -14.51 2.81 16.27
N GLU A 78 -15.17 1.72 15.89
CA GLU A 78 -15.12 0.42 16.59
C GLU A 78 -13.92 -0.43 16.19
N PHE A 79 -13.02 0.07 15.34
CA PHE A 79 -11.86 -0.70 14.87
C PHE A 79 -11.03 -1.21 16.06
N SER A 80 -10.98 -2.53 16.17
CA SER A 80 -10.32 -3.25 17.27
C SER A 80 -8.93 -3.75 16.90
N GLY A 81 -8.45 -3.42 15.69
CA GLY A 81 -7.24 -4.01 15.11
C GLY A 81 -7.52 -5.27 14.27
N LYS A 82 -8.78 -5.57 13.99
CA LYS A 82 -9.27 -6.67 13.16
C LYS A 82 -10.24 -6.15 12.09
N ILE A 83 -10.40 -6.96 11.05
CA ILE A 83 -11.38 -6.74 9.98
C ILE A 83 -12.59 -7.62 10.30
N GLU A 84 -13.76 -7.01 10.42
CA GLU A 84 -15.03 -7.69 10.65
C GLU A 84 -15.77 -7.91 9.32
N GLU A 85 -16.73 -8.82 9.27
CA GLU A 85 -17.44 -9.22 8.03
C GLU A 85 -18.30 -8.07 7.46
N GLU A 86 -18.85 -7.23 8.32
CA GLU A 86 -19.67 -6.08 7.95
C GLU A 86 -18.87 -4.83 7.55
N ASP A 87 -17.53 -4.84 7.69
CA ASP A 87 -16.71 -3.69 7.38
C ASP A 87 -16.72 -3.37 5.87
N LEU A 88 -16.75 -2.07 5.55
CA LEU A 88 -16.72 -1.59 4.17
C LEU A 88 -15.61 -0.55 4.00
N PHE A 89 -14.46 -1.01 3.51
CA PHE A 89 -13.30 -0.15 3.28
C PHE A 89 -13.21 0.37 1.84
N SER A 90 -12.99 1.66 1.71
CA SER A 90 -12.51 2.28 0.48
C SER A 90 -11.05 1.90 0.19
N ILE A 91 -10.60 2.09 -1.05
CA ILE A 91 -9.18 1.92 -1.42
C ILE A 91 -8.25 2.81 -0.59
N GLN A 92 -8.70 3.99 -0.17
CA GLN A 92 -7.88 4.89 0.66
C GLN A 92 -7.68 4.31 2.07
N GLU A 93 -8.74 3.77 2.67
CA GLU A 93 -8.69 3.11 3.97
C GLU A 93 -7.90 1.80 3.91
N LEU A 94 -8.03 1.02 2.84
CA LEU A 94 -7.20 -0.18 2.62
C LEU A 94 -5.71 0.17 2.55
N ASN A 95 -5.33 1.26 1.88
CA ASN A 95 -3.94 1.71 1.84
C ASN A 95 -3.42 2.14 3.23
N LEU A 96 -4.26 2.77 4.05
CA LEU A 96 -3.96 3.11 5.43
C LEU A 96 -3.81 1.84 6.27
N LEU A 97 -4.74 0.88 6.17
CA LEU A 97 -4.73 -0.39 6.89
C LEU A 97 -3.52 -1.26 6.52
N LEU A 98 -3.14 -1.33 5.23
CA LEU A 98 -1.93 -2.05 4.81
C LEU A 98 -0.67 -1.44 5.42
N PHE A 99 -0.59 -0.10 5.50
CA PHE A 99 0.53 0.56 6.17
C PHE A 99 0.51 0.34 7.69
N TYR A 100 -0.67 0.42 8.31
CA TYR A 100 -0.85 0.11 9.73
C TYR A 100 -0.44 -1.33 10.05
N ALA A 101 -0.88 -2.31 9.26
CA ALA A 101 -0.54 -3.72 9.44
C ALA A 101 0.97 -3.97 9.29
N LYS A 102 1.62 -3.30 8.32
CA LYS A 102 3.08 -3.28 8.19
C LYS A 102 3.77 -2.70 9.43
N CYS A 103 3.29 -1.59 9.99
CA CYS A 103 3.85 -1.05 11.24
C CYS A 103 3.59 -1.99 12.43
N LYS A 104 2.42 -2.63 12.47
CA LYS A 104 2.03 -3.58 13.52
C LYS A 104 2.91 -4.83 13.52
N MET A 105 3.25 -5.36 12.34
CA MET A 105 4.20 -6.50 12.15
C MET A 105 5.52 -6.31 12.90
N GLN A 106 5.99 -5.07 13.02
CA GLN A 106 7.27 -4.73 13.63
C GLN A 106 7.19 -4.66 15.16
N ARG A 107 5.98 -4.57 15.72
CA ARG A 107 5.71 -4.58 17.17
C ARG A 107 5.22 -5.94 17.66
N ASP A 108 4.32 -6.52 16.89
CA ASP A 108 3.70 -7.82 17.12
C ASP A 108 3.56 -8.51 15.76
N THR A 109 4.54 -9.37 15.48
CA THR A 109 4.66 -10.08 14.20
C THR A 109 3.47 -11.00 13.93
N GLU A 110 2.87 -11.58 14.97
CA GLU A 110 1.74 -12.49 14.78
C GLU A 110 0.47 -11.70 14.42
N GLN A 111 0.10 -10.71 15.24
CA GLN A 111 -1.09 -9.91 14.96
C GLN A 111 -0.97 -9.07 13.69
N GLY A 112 0.23 -8.55 13.40
CA GLY A 112 0.49 -7.82 12.15
C GLY A 112 0.29 -8.72 10.93
N ARG A 113 0.74 -9.99 11.01
CA ARG A 113 0.60 -10.95 9.93
C ARG A 113 -0.85 -11.35 9.75
N GLU A 114 -1.55 -11.67 10.83
CA GLU A 114 -2.98 -11.99 10.78
C GLU A 114 -3.80 -10.87 10.13
N LEU A 115 -3.52 -9.61 10.48
CA LEU A 115 -4.18 -8.47 9.85
C LEU A 115 -3.83 -8.33 8.37
N LEU A 116 -2.57 -8.51 7.97
CA LEU A 116 -2.18 -8.51 6.55
C LEU A 116 -2.88 -9.63 5.76
N GLU A 117 -2.99 -10.83 6.35
CA GLU A 117 -3.67 -11.96 5.73
C GLU A 117 -5.18 -11.72 5.61
N ALA A 118 -5.81 -11.13 6.62
CA ALA A 118 -7.22 -10.74 6.58
C ALA A 118 -7.48 -9.67 5.51
N LEU A 119 -6.58 -8.68 5.39
CA LEU A 119 -6.68 -7.65 4.35
C LEU A 119 -6.52 -8.22 2.94
N LEU A 120 -5.61 -9.17 2.74
CA LEU A 120 -5.44 -9.86 1.45
C LEU A 120 -6.73 -10.59 1.06
N LEU A 121 -7.31 -11.36 1.98
CA LEU A 121 -8.56 -12.07 1.76
C LEU A 121 -9.71 -11.09 1.46
N TYR A 122 -9.84 -10.04 2.28
CA TYR A 122 -10.86 -9.02 2.10
C TYR A 122 -10.78 -8.37 0.70
N ILE A 123 -9.57 -8.01 0.25
CA ILE A 123 -9.35 -7.43 -1.08
C ILE A 123 -9.78 -8.42 -2.17
N GLN A 124 -9.49 -9.70 -1.99
CA GLN A 124 -9.83 -10.72 -2.98
C GLN A 124 -11.35 -10.91 -3.10
N GLU A 125 -12.05 -10.95 -1.98
CA GLU A 125 -13.47 -11.28 -1.89
C GLU A 125 -14.40 -10.08 -2.13
N HIS A 126 -14.05 -8.90 -1.60
CA HIS A 126 -14.97 -7.75 -1.55
C HIS A 126 -14.67 -6.65 -2.56
N ILE A 127 -13.43 -6.55 -3.09
CA ILE A 127 -13.12 -5.56 -4.13
C ILE A 127 -13.43 -6.14 -5.50
N THR A 128 -14.66 -5.92 -5.96
CA THR A 128 -15.15 -6.45 -7.25
C THR A 128 -14.77 -5.58 -8.44
N ASP A 129 -14.50 -4.29 -8.22
CA ASP A 129 -14.03 -3.40 -9.29
C ASP A 129 -12.60 -3.77 -9.68
N ILE A 130 -12.43 -4.19 -10.94
CA ILE A 130 -11.16 -4.72 -11.46
C ILE A 130 -10.07 -3.65 -11.40
N GLN A 131 -10.39 -2.40 -11.74
CA GLN A 131 -9.40 -1.31 -11.74
C GLN A 131 -8.89 -1.03 -10.33
N ALA A 132 -9.79 -0.93 -9.35
CA ALA A 132 -9.47 -0.77 -7.94
C ALA A 132 -8.68 -1.96 -7.39
N LYS A 133 -9.10 -3.20 -7.71
CA LYS A 133 -8.42 -4.43 -7.28
C LYS A 133 -6.97 -4.47 -7.78
N ASN A 134 -6.73 -4.09 -9.04
CA ASN A 134 -5.38 -4.08 -9.62
C ASN A 134 -4.46 -2.98 -9.06
N GLN A 135 -5.01 -1.96 -8.40
CA GLN A 135 -4.21 -0.97 -7.69
C GLN A 135 -3.81 -1.44 -6.29
N ILE A 136 -4.70 -2.18 -5.61
CA ILE A 136 -4.52 -2.49 -4.19
C ILE A 136 -3.99 -3.91 -3.93
N PHE A 137 -4.42 -4.92 -4.70
CA PHE A 137 -4.03 -6.31 -4.47
C PHE A 137 -2.53 -6.56 -4.71
N PRO A 138 -1.93 -6.15 -5.85
CA PRO A 138 -0.48 -6.32 -6.06
C PRO A 138 0.36 -5.61 -4.99
N ARG A 139 -0.10 -4.46 -4.50
CA ARG A 139 0.52 -3.72 -3.41
C ARG A 139 0.46 -4.50 -2.10
N ALA A 140 -0.71 -5.05 -1.74
CA ALA A 140 -0.89 -5.85 -0.54
C ALA A 140 0.02 -7.09 -0.55
N VAL A 141 0.11 -7.78 -1.70
CA VAL A 141 1.00 -8.93 -1.90
C VAL A 141 2.46 -8.53 -1.74
N SER A 142 2.90 -7.43 -2.36
CA SER A 142 4.26 -6.91 -2.22
C SER A 142 4.61 -6.61 -0.75
N ILE A 143 3.70 -5.99 0.00
CA ILE A 143 3.88 -5.74 1.45
C ILE A 143 3.98 -7.06 2.21
N TYR A 144 3.07 -8.01 1.96
CA TYR A 144 3.10 -9.32 2.62
C TYR A 144 4.44 -10.04 2.40
N CYS A 145 4.95 -10.06 1.17
CA CYS A 145 6.24 -10.68 0.86
C CYS A 145 7.44 -9.95 1.49
N GLN A 146 7.37 -8.63 1.62
CA GLN A 146 8.40 -7.84 2.29
C GLN A 146 8.46 -8.09 3.80
N GLU A 147 7.31 -8.26 4.45
CA GLU A 147 7.25 -8.37 5.91
C GLU A 147 7.28 -9.84 6.40
N VAL A 148 6.67 -10.78 5.67
CA VAL A 148 6.56 -12.19 6.07
C VAL A 148 7.61 -13.04 5.36
N LYS A 149 8.78 -13.23 5.98
CA LYS A 149 9.96 -13.84 5.34
C LYS A 149 10.20 -15.30 5.70
N GLU A 150 9.50 -15.82 6.70
CA GLU A 150 9.70 -17.16 7.22
C GLU A 150 9.42 -18.20 6.14
N LYS A 151 10.21 -19.28 6.14
CA LYS A 151 10.13 -20.33 5.13
C LYS A 151 8.78 -21.04 5.13
N GLN A 152 8.11 -21.15 6.27
CA GLN A 152 6.80 -21.80 6.37
C GLN A 152 5.71 -21.09 5.54
N PHE A 153 5.90 -19.80 5.21
CA PHE A 153 4.95 -19.02 4.41
C PHE A 153 5.34 -18.91 2.92
N SER A 154 6.42 -19.55 2.48
CA SER A 154 6.89 -19.44 1.08
C SER A 154 5.87 -19.94 0.07
N GLU A 155 5.08 -20.95 0.41
CA GLU A 155 4.05 -21.47 -0.49
C GLU A 155 2.91 -20.46 -0.67
N LYS A 156 2.44 -19.88 0.44
CA LYS A 156 1.42 -18.82 0.42
C LYS A 156 1.91 -17.60 -0.36
N ARG A 157 3.15 -17.12 -0.12
CA ARG A 157 3.76 -16.04 -0.90
C ARG A 157 3.79 -16.37 -2.39
N TYR A 158 4.27 -17.56 -2.75
CA TYR A 158 4.35 -18.01 -4.14
C TYR A 158 2.99 -17.94 -4.85
N PHE A 159 1.92 -18.46 -4.23
CA PHE A 159 0.59 -18.44 -4.83
C PHE A 159 0.01 -17.03 -4.94
N LEU A 160 0.15 -16.20 -3.90
CA LEU A 160 -0.28 -14.80 -3.93
C LEU A 160 0.43 -14.01 -5.02
N CYS A 161 1.75 -14.17 -5.15
CA CYS A 161 2.51 -13.49 -6.20
C CYS A 161 2.13 -13.98 -7.60
N LYS A 162 1.84 -15.27 -7.76
CA LYS A 162 1.42 -15.82 -9.05
C LYS A 162 0.06 -15.24 -9.47
N GLU A 163 -0.91 -15.23 -8.57
CA GLU A 163 -2.22 -14.61 -8.81
C GLU A 163 -2.09 -13.12 -9.10
N ALA A 164 -1.29 -12.39 -8.31
CA ALA A 164 -1.06 -10.97 -8.55
C ALA A 164 -0.43 -10.70 -9.92
N LEU A 165 0.55 -11.53 -10.35
CA LEU A 165 1.17 -11.41 -11.67
C LEU A 165 0.18 -11.72 -12.81
N GLU A 166 -0.61 -12.77 -12.68
CA GLU A 166 -1.63 -13.15 -13.68
C GLU A 166 -2.66 -12.01 -13.85
N ASN A 167 -3.16 -11.46 -12.74
CA ASN A 167 -4.07 -10.32 -12.75
C ASN A 167 -3.42 -9.06 -13.35
N SER A 168 -2.16 -8.78 -13.00
CA SER A 168 -1.38 -7.67 -13.54
C SER A 168 -1.23 -7.76 -15.06
N VAL A 169 -0.92 -8.94 -15.59
CA VAL A 169 -0.79 -9.17 -17.04
C VAL A 169 -2.13 -9.01 -17.75
N GLN A 170 -3.19 -9.63 -17.21
CA GLN A 170 -4.53 -9.57 -17.79
C GLN A 170 -5.05 -8.12 -17.91
N ASN A 171 -4.72 -7.29 -16.92
CA ASN A 171 -5.26 -5.94 -16.79
C ASN A 171 -4.24 -4.83 -17.13
N GLN A 172 -3.07 -5.20 -17.64
CA GLN A 172 -1.99 -4.27 -18.03
C GLN A 172 -1.54 -3.33 -16.90
N SER A 173 -1.51 -3.83 -15.66
CA SER A 173 -1.08 -3.09 -14.46
C SER A 173 0.24 -3.63 -13.93
N PHE A 174 1.33 -2.88 -14.09
CA PHE A 174 2.68 -3.38 -13.83
C PHE A 174 3.43 -2.69 -12.67
N GLU A 175 2.81 -1.73 -11.96
CA GLU A 175 3.47 -0.93 -10.90
C GLU A 175 4.27 -1.79 -9.89
N TYR A 176 3.73 -2.95 -9.48
CA TYR A 176 4.37 -3.87 -8.53
C TYR A 176 4.98 -5.12 -9.17
N ALA A 177 4.93 -5.25 -10.50
CA ALA A 177 5.30 -6.48 -11.20
C ALA A 177 6.77 -6.86 -11.01
N VAL A 178 7.70 -5.88 -10.95
CA VAL A 178 9.11 -6.16 -10.66
C VAL A 178 9.29 -6.78 -9.26
N SER A 179 8.67 -6.20 -8.23
CA SER A 179 8.72 -6.74 -6.86
C SER A 179 8.12 -8.14 -6.80
N ILE A 180 6.98 -8.35 -7.45
CA ILE A 180 6.30 -9.65 -7.49
C ILE A 180 7.17 -10.71 -8.18
N LEU A 181 7.83 -10.36 -9.28
CA LEU A 181 8.74 -11.26 -9.98
C LEU A 181 9.99 -11.60 -9.16
N GLU A 182 10.51 -10.64 -8.38
CA GLU A 182 11.61 -10.89 -7.44
C GLU A 182 11.23 -11.93 -6.39
N ASP A 183 10.04 -11.80 -5.81
CA ASP A 183 9.54 -12.75 -4.81
C ASP A 183 9.24 -14.12 -5.42
N LEU A 184 8.67 -14.16 -6.63
CA LEU A 184 8.45 -15.42 -7.38
C LEU A 184 9.75 -16.13 -7.72
N GLU A 185 10.77 -15.42 -8.19
CA GLU A 185 12.09 -15.99 -8.47
C GLU A 185 12.66 -16.62 -7.19
N LYS A 186 12.64 -15.87 -6.09
CA LYS A 186 13.19 -16.30 -4.80
C LYS A 186 12.48 -17.55 -4.28
N ASP A 187 11.16 -17.53 -4.20
CA ASP A 187 10.40 -18.67 -3.66
C ASP A 187 10.40 -19.86 -4.63
N SER A 188 10.44 -19.64 -5.95
CA SER A 188 10.57 -20.73 -6.94
C SER A 188 11.87 -21.52 -6.79
N ARG A 189 12.98 -20.84 -6.45
CA ARG A 189 14.26 -21.52 -6.17
C ARG A 189 14.15 -22.48 -4.99
N TYR A 190 13.38 -22.14 -3.95
CA TYR A 190 13.16 -23.05 -2.82
C TYR A 190 12.37 -24.30 -3.21
N PHE A 191 11.49 -24.20 -4.21
CA PHE A 191 10.64 -25.30 -4.65
C PHE A 191 11.19 -26.09 -5.83
N GLY A 192 12.36 -25.72 -6.38
CA GLY A 192 12.87 -26.32 -7.63
C GLY A 192 11.94 -26.07 -8.83
N LYS A 193 11.19 -24.98 -8.81
CA LYS A 193 10.31 -24.53 -9.91
C LYS A 193 11.10 -23.63 -10.89
N ASN A 194 10.46 -23.25 -12.01
CA ASN A 194 11.05 -22.43 -13.08
C ASN A 194 11.38 -20.97 -12.64
N ALA A 195 12.35 -20.81 -11.76
CA ALA A 195 12.85 -19.50 -11.31
C ALA A 195 13.48 -18.70 -12.46
N ASP A 196 14.09 -19.38 -13.43
CA ASP A 196 14.75 -18.76 -14.58
C ASP A 196 13.78 -17.94 -15.44
N CYS A 197 12.54 -18.40 -15.61
CA CYS A 197 11.51 -17.66 -16.34
C CYS A 197 11.20 -16.32 -15.66
N TYR A 198 11.02 -16.31 -14.34
CA TYR A 198 10.73 -15.09 -13.59
C TYR A 198 11.93 -14.13 -13.59
N GLN A 199 13.16 -14.66 -13.54
CA GLN A 199 14.36 -13.85 -13.65
C GLN A 199 14.46 -13.13 -15.01
N VAL A 200 14.18 -13.83 -16.11
CA VAL A 200 14.16 -13.25 -17.46
C VAL A 200 13.12 -12.14 -17.56
N TRP A 201 11.88 -12.40 -17.13
CA TRP A 201 10.80 -11.41 -17.17
C TRP A 201 11.09 -10.19 -16.30
N LYS A 202 11.66 -10.41 -15.11
CA LYS A 202 12.06 -9.33 -14.21
C LYS A 202 13.09 -8.41 -14.88
N ASN A 203 14.11 -8.98 -15.50
CA ASN A 203 15.19 -8.20 -16.12
C ASN A 203 14.66 -7.38 -17.30
N ALA A 204 13.83 -7.99 -18.16
CA ALA A 204 13.19 -7.27 -19.27
C ALA A 204 12.33 -6.09 -18.78
N LEU A 205 11.56 -6.28 -17.71
CA LEU A 205 10.72 -5.19 -17.17
C LEU A 205 11.55 -4.07 -16.52
N LYS A 206 12.68 -4.41 -15.86
CA LYS A 206 13.61 -3.42 -15.30
C LYS A 206 14.24 -2.54 -16.39
N GLU A 207 14.61 -3.13 -17.52
CA GLU A 207 15.14 -2.40 -18.68
C GLU A 207 14.12 -1.40 -19.21
N ILE A 208 12.87 -1.83 -19.41
CA ILE A 208 11.77 -0.94 -19.85
C ILE A 208 11.58 0.24 -18.89
N TYR A 209 11.61 0.02 -17.57
CA TYR A 209 11.43 1.10 -16.60
C TYR A 209 12.58 2.09 -16.58
N GLN A 210 13.82 1.64 -16.81
CA GLN A 210 14.96 2.53 -16.93
C GLN A 210 14.88 3.40 -18.18
N GLU A 211 14.44 2.84 -19.31
CA GLU A 211 14.24 3.60 -20.55
C GLU A 211 13.17 4.69 -20.38
N VAL A 212 12.05 4.37 -19.74
CA VAL A 212 10.95 5.34 -19.47
C VAL A 212 11.37 6.45 -18.50
N GLU A 213 12.18 6.16 -17.48
CA GLU A 213 12.72 7.18 -16.59
C GLU A 213 13.67 8.15 -17.32
N VAL A 214 14.43 7.66 -18.30
CA VAL A 214 15.36 8.49 -19.11
C VAL A 214 14.61 9.35 -20.14
N GLU A 215 13.55 8.84 -20.76
CA GLU A 215 12.74 9.59 -21.73
C GLU A 215 11.88 10.70 -21.10
N THR A 216 11.65 10.62 -19.79
CA THR A 216 10.79 11.58 -19.04
C THR A 216 11.58 12.62 -18.24
N THR A 217 12.91 12.61 -18.31
CA THR A 217 13.84 13.63 -17.77
C THR A 217 14.40 14.55 -18.84
#